data_AF-A0A843CV38-F1
#
_entry.id   AF-A0A843CV38-F1
#
_cell.length_a   1.000
_cell.length_b   1.000
_cell.length_c   1.000
_cell.angle_alpha   90.00
_cell.angle_beta   90.00
_cell.angle_gamma   90.00
#
_symmetry.space_group_name_H-M   'P 1'
#
loop_
_entity.id
_entity.type
_entity.pdbx_description
1 polymer ?
#
loop_
_entity_poly.entity_id
_entity_poly.type
_entity_poly.pdbx_seq_one_letter_code
_entity_poly.pdbx_strand_id
1 'polypeptide(L)'
;MTRVEKLREAEELLNRAADLMDEALHMSGIEERSGNDSDTIRRIASDKDYSGSLYNISRDLEFKEQEQPIWTQPLTSPKKQFELKKDE
;
A
#
# COMPACT_ATOMS: atom_id res chain seq x y z
N MET A 1 7.34 5.23 -14.33
CA MET A 1 6.66 5.11 -13.04
C MET A 1 5.62 4.00 -13.09
N THR A 2 5.84 2.92 -12.35
CA THR A 2 4.94 1.75 -12.23
C THR A 2 3.77 2.08 -11.30
N ARG A 3 2.75 1.21 -11.26
CA ARG A 3 1.59 1.37 -10.35
C ARG A 3 2.02 1.34 -8.88
N VAL A 4 2.96 0.45 -8.54
CA VAL A 4 3.55 0.34 -7.20
C VAL A 4 4.32 1.61 -6.82
N GLU A 5 5.13 2.13 -7.74
CA GLU A 5 5.88 3.39 -7.52
C GLU A 5 4.93 4.56 -7.24
N LYS A 6 3.80 4.67 -7.95
CA LYS A 6 2.78 5.70 -7.69
C LYS A 6 2.14 5.57 -6.31
N LEU A 7 1.87 4.34 -5.85
CA LEU A 7 1.27 4.11 -4.53
C LEU A 7 2.25 4.45 -3.40
N ARG A 8 3.54 4.14 -3.57
CA ARG A 8 4.58 4.53 -2.63
C ARG A 8 4.77 6.04 -2.56
N GLU A 9 4.78 6.71 -3.72
CA GLU A 9 4.84 8.17 -3.75
C GLU A 9 3.62 8.79 -3.05
N ALA A 10 2.42 8.24 -3.26
CA ALA A 10 1.21 8.68 -2.56
C ALA A 10 1.30 8.45 -1.03
N GLU A 11 1.83 7.32 -0.58
CA GLU A 11 2.11 7.05 0.84
C GLU A 11 3.03 8.11 1.44
N GLU A 12 4.16 8.40 0.79
CA GLU A 12 5.13 9.42 1.25
C GLU A 12 4.51 10.82 1.32
N LEU A 13 3.74 11.21 0.28
CA LEU A 13 3.08 12.51 0.22
C LEU A 13 2.02 12.67 1.31
N LEU A 14 1.24 11.63 1.59
CA LEU A 14 0.22 11.67 2.65
C LEU A 14 0.85 11.77 4.04
N ASN A 15 1.92 11.01 4.30
CA ASN A 15 2.64 11.11 5.58
C ASN A 15 3.23 12.51 5.77
N ARG A 16 3.86 13.07 4.73
CA ARG A 16 4.38 14.45 4.78
C ARG A 16 3.26 15.48 4.96
N ALA A 17 2.11 15.29 4.33
CA ALA A 17 0.96 16.17 4.52
C ALA A 17 0.45 16.13 5.96
N ALA A 18 0.38 14.94 6.57
CA ALA A 18 0.00 14.78 7.98
C ALA A 18 0.98 15.51 8.91
N ASP A 19 2.29 15.40 8.67
CA ASP A 19 3.31 16.09 9.47
C ASP A 19 3.19 17.61 9.36
N LEU A 20 3.00 18.14 8.14
CA LEU A 20 2.80 19.57 7.91
C LEU A 20 1.53 20.09 8.57
N MET A 21 0.45 19.30 8.56
CA MET A 21 -0.80 19.64 9.24
C MET A 21 -0.60 19.74 10.75
N ASP A 22 0.04 18.73 11.36
CA ASP A 22 0.32 18.73 12.80
C ASP A 22 1.20 19.91 13.20
N GLU A 23 2.26 20.18 12.43
CA GLU A 23 3.17 21.30 12.69
C GLU A 23 2.43 22.65 12.59
N ALA A 24 1.61 22.85 11.55
CA ALA A 24 0.86 24.09 11.37
C ALA A 24 -0.17 24.33 12.49
N LEU A 25 -0.84 23.27 12.94
CA LEU A 25 -1.82 23.35 14.02
C LEU A 25 -1.15 23.56 15.38
N HIS A 26 0.02 22.94 15.60
CA HIS A 26 0.86 23.17 16.78
C HIS A 26 1.36 24.61 16.87
N MET A 27 1.91 25.14 15.77
CA MET A 27 2.35 26.54 15.73
C MET A 27 1.21 27.54 15.97
N SER A 28 -0.02 27.15 15.63
CA SER A 28 -1.21 27.99 15.77
C SER A 28 -1.91 27.82 17.14
N GLY A 29 -1.44 26.90 18.00
CA GLY A 29 -2.03 26.62 19.32
C GLY A 29 -3.46 26.09 19.27
N ILE A 30 -3.82 25.40 18.18
CA ILE A 30 -5.15 24.85 17.93
C ILE A 30 -5.07 23.35 17.59
N GLU A 31 -4.16 22.60 18.23
CA GLU A 31 -3.94 21.18 17.90
C GLU A 31 -5.22 20.35 18.06
N GLU A 32 -6.05 20.67 19.07
CA GLU A 32 -7.33 20.00 19.32
C GLU A 32 -8.29 20.05 18.12
N ARG A 33 -8.16 21.04 17.22
CA ARG A 33 -9.00 21.13 16.01
C ARG A 33 -8.68 20.05 14.98
N SER A 34 -7.46 19.53 14.97
CA SER A 34 -7.07 18.39 14.12
C SER A 34 -7.86 17.13 14.49
N GLY A 35 -8.24 17.01 15.77
CA GLY A 35 -8.75 15.76 16.31
C GLY A 35 -7.82 14.60 15.95
N ASN A 36 -8.36 13.63 15.18
CA ASN A 36 -7.64 12.44 14.72
C ASN A 36 -7.40 12.46 13.20
N ASP A 37 -7.42 13.64 12.55
CA ASP A 37 -7.33 13.73 11.09
C ASP A 37 -5.94 13.29 10.59
N SER A 38 -4.86 13.77 11.21
CA SER A 38 -3.50 13.36 10.87
C SER A 38 -3.26 11.87 11.12
N ASP A 39 -3.81 11.33 12.21
CA ASP A 39 -3.79 9.89 12.49
C ASP A 39 -4.57 9.08 11.45
N THR A 40 -5.70 9.60 10.98
CA THR A 40 -6.50 8.96 9.92
C THR A 40 -5.72 8.93 8.60
N ILE A 41 -5.02 10.01 8.27
CA ILE A 41 -4.16 10.09 7.09
C ILE A 41 -3.02 9.07 7.20
N ARG A 42 -2.32 9.02 8.35
CA ARG A 42 -1.24 8.04 8.60
C ARG A 42 -1.76 6.61 8.52
N ARG A 43 -2.96 6.35 9.03
CA ARG A 43 -3.63 5.04 8.93
C ARG A 43 -3.87 4.61 7.49
N ILE A 44 -4.38 5.51 6.65
CA ILE A 44 -4.62 5.23 5.23
C ILE A 44 -3.29 5.09 4.47
N ALA A 45 -2.26 5.86 4.82
CA ALA A 45 -0.99 5.83 4.13
C ALA A 45 -0.19 4.54 4.42
N SER A 46 0.11 4.28 5.69
CA SER A 46 1.22 3.37 6.06
C SER A 46 0.91 2.34 7.15
N ASP A 47 -0.32 2.29 7.67
CA ASP A 47 -0.68 1.30 8.70
C ASP A 47 -0.62 -0.13 8.15
N LYS A 48 0.16 -0.98 8.82
CA LYS A 48 0.38 -2.38 8.45
C LYS A 48 -0.81 -3.26 8.82
N ASP A 49 -1.56 -2.89 9.86
CA ASP A 49 -2.71 -3.65 10.34
C ASP A 49 -3.99 -3.27 9.58
N TYR A 50 -3.99 -2.12 8.88
CA TYR A 50 -5.06 -1.72 8.00
C TYR A 50 -4.87 -2.26 6.59
N SER A 51 -5.64 -3.29 6.21
CA SER A 51 -5.56 -3.91 4.87
C SER A 51 -5.80 -2.94 3.71
N GLY A 52 -6.52 -1.85 3.96
CA GLY A 52 -6.78 -0.80 2.98
C GLY A 52 -5.70 0.27 2.88
N SER A 53 -4.57 0.12 3.57
CA SER A 53 -3.48 1.09 3.51
C SER A 53 -2.74 1.04 2.18
N LEU A 54 -2.23 2.18 1.74
CA LEU A 54 -1.44 2.26 0.49
C LEU A 54 -0.21 1.36 0.57
N TYR A 55 0.42 1.28 1.74
CA TYR A 55 1.51 0.33 2.02
C TYR A 55 1.10 -1.11 1.66
N ASN A 56 -0.01 -1.61 2.23
CA ASN A 56 -0.44 -2.99 2.02
C ASN A 56 -0.89 -3.25 0.58
N ILE A 57 -1.58 -2.29 -0.05
CA ILE A 57 -2.00 -2.39 -1.45
C ILE A 57 -0.77 -2.45 -2.38
N SER A 58 0.27 -1.66 -2.09
CA SER A 58 1.52 -1.68 -2.87
C SER A 58 2.20 -3.05 -2.78
N ARG A 59 2.25 -3.64 -1.58
CA ARG A 59 2.79 -4.99 -1.33
C ARG A 59 2.01 -6.08 -2.05
N ASP A 60 0.68 -5.99 -2.03
CA ASP A 60 -0.19 -6.93 -2.73
C ASP A 60 0.02 -6.89 -4.24
N LEU A 61 0.27 -5.71 -4.80
CA LEU A 61 0.58 -5.55 -6.23
C LEU A 61 1.95 -6.12 -6.57
N GLU A 62 2.97 -5.85 -5.76
CA GLU A 62 4.30 -6.47 -5.94
C GLU A 62 4.22 -8.00 -5.86
N PHE A 63 3.43 -8.52 -4.92
CA PHE A 63 3.23 -9.95 -4.77
C PHE A 63 2.51 -10.55 -5.98
N LYS A 64 1.51 -9.85 -6.56
CA LYS A 64 0.80 -10.31 -7.76
C LYS A 64 1.63 -10.23 -9.04
N GLU A 65 2.56 -9.28 -9.13
CA GLU A 65 3.42 -9.11 -10.30
C GLU A 65 4.59 -10.12 -10.35
N GLN A 66 4.93 -10.75 -9.22
CA GLN A 66 5.90 -11.85 -9.18
C GLN A 66 5.26 -13.19 -9.60
N GLU A 67 5.96 -13.97 -10.44
CA GLU A 67 5.58 -15.37 -10.71
C GLU A 67 5.65 -16.17 -9.41
N GLN A 68 4.48 -16.42 -8.82
CA GLN A 68 4.37 -17.11 -7.55
C GLN A 68 4.62 -18.62 -7.72
N PRO A 69 5.42 -19.24 -6.84
CA PRO A 69 5.56 -20.69 -6.80
C PRO A 69 4.19 -21.38 -6.64
N ILE A 70 4.01 -22.51 -7.32
CA ILE A 70 2.73 -23.23 -7.42
C ILE A 70 2.10 -23.56 -6.05
N TRP A 71 2.94 -23.81 -5.04
CA TRP A 71 2.48 -24.17 -3.70
C TRP A 71 1.81 -23.02 -2.94
N THR A 72 2.00 -21.76 -3.36
CA THR A 72 1.27 -20.60 -2.81
C THR A 72 -0.06 -20.36 -3.52
N GLN A 73 -0.35 -21.09 -4.60
CA GLN A 73 -1.60 -21.00 -5.37
C GLN A 73 -2.39 -22.33 -5.33
N PRO A 74 -2.96 -22.72 -4.17
CA PRO A 74 -3.61 -24.02 -4.00
C PRO A 74 -4.84 -24.23 -4.90
N LEU A 75 -5.42 -23.14 -5.42
CA LEU A 75 -6.57 -23.16 -6.34
C LEU A 75 -6.16 -23.30 -7.82
N THR A 76 -4.88 -23.12 -8.15
CA THR A 76 -4.37 -23.28 -9.51
C THR A 76 -3.93 -24.73 -9.71
N SER A 77 -4.60 -25.46 -10.60
CA SER A 77 -4.23 -26.85 -10.91
C SER A 77 -2.80 -26.92 -11.45
N PRO A 78 -1.92 -27.78 -10.92
CA PRO A 78 -0.56 -28.00 -11.44
C PRO A 78 -0.52 -28.38 -12.92
N LYS A 79 -1.63 -28.87 -13.51
CA LYS A 79 -1.70 -29.25 -14.93
C LYS A 79 -1.71 -28.06 -15.89
N LYS A 80 -2.25 -26.90 -15.50
CA LYS A 80 -2.40 -25.72 -16.38
C LYS A 80 -1.09 -25.15 -16.92
N GLN A 81 0.03 -25.47 -16.28
CA GLN A 81 1.35 -24.92 -16.57
C GLN A 81 2.22 -25.85 -17.44
N PHE A 82 1.81 -27.11 -17.64
CA PHE A 82 2.42 -27.99 -18.66
C PHE A 82 1.85 -27.76 -20.06
N GLU A 83 0.69 -27.11 -20.17
CA GLU A 83 0.09 -26.74 -21.45
C GLU A 83 0.78 -25.51 -22.06
N LEU A 84 1.19 -24.54 -21.24
CA LEU A 84 1.91 -23.32 -21.67
C LEU A 84 3.33 -23.58 -22.23
N LYS A 85 3.92 -24.75 -21.98
CA LYS A 85 5.27 -25.12 -22.46
C LYS A 85 5.28 -25.90 -23.78
N LYS A 86 4.11 -26.18 -24.37
CA LYS A 86 4.02 -26.99 -25.60
C LYS A 86 4.00 -26.18 -26.90
N ASP A 87 3.98 -24.86 -26.79
CA ASP A 87 3.98 -23.95 -27.93
C ASP A 87 5.34 -23.21 -28.01
N GLU A 88 6.42 -23.97 -28.24
CA GLU A 88 7.72 -23.47 -28.75
C GLU A 88 7.95 -24.00 -30.17
#